data_AF-A0A137Q273-F1
#
_entry.id   AF-A0A137Q273-F1
#
_cell.length_a   1.000
_cell.length_b   1.000
_cell.length_c   1.000
_cell.angle_alpha   90.00
_cell.angle_beta   90.00
_cell.angle_gamma   90.00
#
_symmetry.space_group_name_H-M   'P 1'
#
loop_
_entity.id
_entity.type
_entity.pdbx_description
1 polymer ?
#
loop_
_entity_poly.entity_id
_entity_poly.type
_entity_poly.pdbx_seq_one_letter_code
_entity_poly.pdbx_strand_id
1 'polypeptide(L)'
;MAQNHLIVSSPLVMIIDGLDECNDKKAQLEFIEFFSKAGHLPLLWLVTSRPEYHLRSIRSHPNFYATCLHEDISIDDKEAQQDVPRFL
;
A
#
# COMPACT_ATOMS: atom_id res chain seq x y z
N MET A 1 11.87 -22.38 22.71
CA MET A 1 11.27 -21.33 23.57
C MET A 1 10.12 -20.74 22.78
N ALA A 2 8.87 -21.04 23.18
CA ALA A 2 7.69 -20.53 22.48
C ALA A 2 7.48 -19.07 22.87
N GLN A 3 7.51 -18.17 21.90
CA GLN A 3 7.20 -16.76 22.13
C GLN A 3 5.70 -16.65 22.36
N ASN A 4 5.29 -16.22 23.56
CA ASN A 4 3.92 -15.88 23.87
C ASN A 4 3.52 -14.67 23.02
N HIS A 5 2.92 -14.92 21.86
CA HIS A 5 2.27 -13.86 21.11
C HIS A 5 1.01 -13.44 21.87
N LEU A 6 0.94 -12.15 22.22
CA LEU A 6 -0.25 -11.55 22.78
C LEU A 6 -1.42 -11.86 21.84
N ILE A 7 -2.48 -12.47 22.37
CA ILE A 7 -3.74 -12.66 21.63
C ILE A 7 -4.29 -11.25 21.40
N VAL A 8 -4.14 -10.75 20.18
CA VAL A 8 -4.66 -9.42 19.82
C VAL A 8 -6.17 -9.57 19.65
N SER A 9 -6.94 -8.97 20.56
CA SER A 9 -8.40 -9.01 20.55
C SER A 9 -9.04 -8.14 19.46
N SER A 10 -8.23 -7.29 18.81
CA SER A 10 -8.61 -6.40 17.71
C SER A 10 -7.56 -6.47 16.60
N PRO A 11 -7.91 -6.16 15.34
CA PRO A 11 -6.91 -6.10 14.29
C PRO A 11 -5.83 -5.04 14.59
N LEU A 12 -4.58 -5.35 14.28
CA LEU A 12 -3.50 -4.36 14.26
C LEU A 12 -3.61 -3.56 12.97
N VAL A 13 -3.61 -2.22 13.08
CA VAL A 13 -3.71 -1.31 11.95
C VAL A 13 -2.31 -0.82 11.56
N MET A 14 -1.97 -0.93 10.28
CA MET A 14 -0.72 -0.43 9.69
C MET A 14 -1.04 0.61 8.62
N ILE A 15 -0.47 1.81 8.75
CA ILE A 15 -0.62 2.88 7.77
C ILE A 15 0.77 3.23 7.26
N ILE A 16 0.93 3.19 5.94
CA ILE A 16 2.21 3.43 5.28
C ILE A 16 1.99 4.52 4.26
N ASP A 17 2.65 5.65 4.53
CA ASP A 17 2.57 6.83 3.68
C ASP A 17 3.81 6.93 2.78
N GLY A 18 3.60 7.14 1.48
CA GLY A 18 4.67 7.36 0.51
C GLY A 18 5.52 6.12 0.21
N LEU A 19 4.89 4.98 -0.12
CA LEU A 19 5.63 3.75 -0.50
C LEU A 19 6.62 3.99 -1.65
N ASP A 20 6.27 4.88 -2.57
CA ASP A 20 7.06 5.22 -3.75
C ASP A 20 8.41 5.89 -3.43
N GLU A 21 8.57 6.46 -2.23
CA GLU A 21 9.84 7.02 -1.75
C GLU A 21 10.89 5.94 -1.42
N CYS A 22 10.51 4.66 -1.44
CA CYS A 22 11.45 3.56 -1.33
C CYS A 22 12.26 3.41 -2.63
N ASN A 23 13.60 3.47 -2.57
CA ASN A 23 14.43 3.44 -3.78
C ASN A 23 14.32 2.16 -4.64
N ASP A 24 13.88 1.03 -4.05
CA ASP A 24 13.78 -0.24 -4.76
C ASP A 24 12.34 -0.52 -5.21
N LYS A 25 12.09 -0.32 -6.51
CA LYS A 25 10.80 -0.58 -7.16
C LYS A 25 10.32 -2.02 -7.00
N LYS A 26 11.23 -2.98 -6.97
CA LYS A 26 10.88 -4.40 -6.78
C LYS A 26 10.44 -4.63 -5.34
N ALA A 27 11.17 -4.06 -4.36
CA ALA A 27 10.79 -4.15 -2.96
C ALA A 27 9.41 -3.52 -2.70
N GLN A 28 9.08 -2.40 -3.35
CA GLN A 28 7.73 -1.81 -3.26
C GLN A 28 6.63 -2.78 -3.73
N LEU A 29 6.85 -3.47 -4.84
CA LEU A 29 5.89 -4.45 -5.37
C LEU A 29 5.75 -5.67 -4.46
N GLU A 30 6.87 -6.23 -4.00
CA GLU A 30 6.90 -7.35 -3.06
C GLU A 30 6.20 -7.00 -1.75
N PHE A 31 6.33 -5.75 -1.31
CA PHE A 31 5.68 -5.25 -0.11
C PHE A 31 4.16 -5.19 -0.24
N ILE A 32 3.62 -4.75 -1.38
CA ILE A 32 2.17 -4.80 -1.62
C ILE A 32 1.71 -6.26 -1.74
N GLU A 33 2.47 -7.10 -2.44
CA GLU A 33 2.15 -8.53 -2.60
C GLU A 33 2.15 -9.27 -1.25
N PHE A 34 3.00 -8.87 -0.30
CA PHE A 34 3.03 -9.44 1.04
C PHE A 34 1.66 -9.37 1.72
N PHE A 35 0.97 -8.23 1.63
CA PHE A 35 -0.35 -8.09 2.24
C PHE A 35 -1.41 -8.99 1.62
N SER A 36 -1.29 -9.28 0.32
CA SER A 36 -2.20 -10.23 -0.34
C SER A 36 -2.11 -11.64 0.25
N LYS A 37 -0.93 -12.01 0.77
CA LYS A 37 -0.67 -13.31 1.43
C LYS A 37 -0.96 -13.28 2.93
N ALA A 38 -1.06 -12.09 3.51
CA ALA A 38 -1.26 -11.87 4.94
C ALA A 38 -2.73 -11.89 5.39
N GLY A 39 -3.70 -12.21 4.53
CA GLY A 39 -5.14 -12.15 4.84
C GLY A 39 -5.61 -13.07 5.98
N HIS A 40 -4.77 -14.01 6.44
CA HIS A 40 -5.03 -14.86 7.60
C HIS A 40 -4.62 -14.23 8.94
N LEU A 41 -3.88 -13.12 8.90
CA LEU A 41 -3.45 -12.38 10.08
C LEU A 41 -4.51 -11.35 10.46
N PRO A 42 -4.63 -10.98 11.75
CA PRO A 42 -5.51 -9.91 12.19
C PRO A 42 -4.88 -8.54 11.86
N LEU A 43 -4.61 -8.28 10.58
CA LEU A 43 -3.99 -7.06 10.09
C LEU A 43 -4.97 -6.27 9.23
N LEU A 44 -5.12 -4.99 9.55
CA LEU A 44 -5.70 -3.98 8.67
C LEU A 44 -4.57 -3.10 8.17
N TRP A 45 -4.59 -2.76 6.90
CA TRP A 45 -3.51 -2.00 6.29
C TRP A 45 -4.04 -0.96 5.30
N LEU A 46 -3.30 0.15 5.20
CA LEU A 46 -3.49 1.20 4.22
C LEU A 46 -2.11 1.60 3.72
N VAL A 47 -1.93 1.57 2.41
CA VAL A 47 -0.70 2.01 1.73
C VAL A 47 -1.08 3.13 0.79
N THR A 48 -0.38 4.26 0.91
CA THR A 48 -0.49 5.38 -0.05
C THR A 48 0.80 5.46 -0.86
N SER A 49 0.68 5.94 -2.09
CA SER A 49 1.82 6.24 -2.94
C SER A 49 1.44 7.23 -4.03
N ARG A 50 2.45 7.83 -4.68
CA ARG A 50 2.26 8.44 -6.00
C ARG A 50 1.87 7.38 -7.03
N PRO A 51 1.18 7.76 -8.12
CA PRO A 51 0.73 6.83 -9.16
C PRO A 51 1.87 6.42 -10.12
N GLU A 52 2.98 5.92 -9.57
CA GLU A 52 4.14 5.50 -10.36
C GLU A 52 3.80 4.30 -11.27
N TYR A 53 4.41 4.27 -12.46
CA TYR A 53 4.06 3.29 -13.49
C TYR A 53 4.18 1.83 -13.02
N HIS A 54 5.24 1.49 -12.28
CA HIS A 54 5.44 0.11 -11.81
C HIS A 54 4.40 -0.26 -10.74
N LEU A 55 4.02 0.66 -9.85
CA LEU A 55 2.95 0.43 -8.88
C LEU A 55 1.60 0.22 -9.58
N ARG A 56 1.29 1.00 -10.62
CA ARG A 56 0.06 0.79 -11.42
C ARG A 56 0.01 -0.58 -12.09
N SER A 57 1.17 -1.17 -12.43
CA SER A 57 1.22 -2.50 -13.07
C SER A 57 0.64 -3.61 -12.20
N ILE A 58 0.63 -3.43 -10.87
CA ILE A 58 0.08 -4.42 -9.94
C ILE A 58 -1.40 -4.69 -10.17
N ARG A 59 -2.14 -3.70 -10.71
CA ARG A 59 -3.56 -3.81 -11.04
C ARG A 59 -3.87 -4.90 -12.06
N SER A 60 -2.87 -5.28 -12.86
CA SER A 60 -3.02 -6.36 -13.83
C SER A 60 -2.90 -7.76 -13.20
N HIS A 61 -2.52 -7.86 -11.92
CA HIS A 61 -2.46 -9.15 -11.23
C HIS A 61 -3.87 -9.68 -10.96
N PRO A 62 -4.18 -10.94 -11.35
CA PRO A 62 -5.53 -11.52 -11.27
C PRO A 62 -6.15 -11.48 -9.86
N ASN A 63 -5.30 -11.50 -8.83
CA ASN A 63 -5.74 -11.59 -7.44
C ASN A 63 -5.65 -10.26 -6.68
N PHE A 64 -5.26 -9.16 -7.34
CA PHE A 64 -5.01 -7.89 -6.66
C PHE A 64 -6.24 -7.38 -5.89
N TYR A 65 -7.40 -7.38 -6.57
CA TYR A 65 -8.67 -6.93 -5.98
C TYR A 65 -9.34 -7.95 -5.05
N ALA A 66 -8.87 -9.20 -5.03
CA ALA A 66 -9.37 -10.20 -4.09
C ALA A 66 -8.88 -9.94 -2.66
N THR A 67 -7.79 -9.18 -2.51
CA THR A 67 -7.10 -8.97 -1.24
C THR A 67 -7.04 -7.51 -0.78
N CYS A 68 -7.42 -6.58 -1.64
CA CYS A 68 -7.20 -5.15 -1.44
C CYS A 68 -8.25 -4.31 -2.19
N LEU A 69 -8.72 -3.24 -1.54
CA LEU A 69 -9.40 -2.14 -2.22
C LEU A 69 -8.34 -1.11 -2.67
N HIS A 70 -8.41 -0.69 -3.93
CA HIS A 70 -7.53 0.35 -4.46
C HIS A 70 -8.36 1.52 -4.94
N GLU A 71 -8.06 2.72 -4.44
CA GLU A 71 -8.70 3.97 -4.82
C GLU A 71 -7.67 4.94 -5.41
N ASP A 72 -7.96 5.45 -6.61
CA ASP A 72 -7.19 6.52 -7.25
C ASP A 72 -7.77 7.87 -6.77
N ILE A 73 -7.04 8.61 -5.93
CA ILE A 73 -7.49 9.92 -5.44
C ILE A 73 -7.10 10.99 -6.48
N SER A 74 -8.08 11.46 -7.25
CA SER A 74 -7.87 12.59 -8.16
C SER A 74 -7.85 13.90 -7.38
N ILE A 75 -6.79 14.68 -7.53
CA ILE A 75 -6.77 16.08 -7.12
C ILE A 75 -7.54 16.86 -8.20
N ASP A 76 -8.68 17.43 -7.88
CA ASP A 76 -9.51 18.21 -8.81
C ASP A 76 -9.06 19.68 -8.93
N ASP A 77 -8.28 20.14 -7.95
CA ASP A 77 -7.70 21.48 -7.94
C ASP A 77 -6.44 21.59 -8.82
N LYS A 78 -6.46 22.56 -9.74
CA LYS A 78 -5.38 22.77 -10.71
C LYS A 78 -4.10 23.31 -10.09
N GLU A 79 -4.19 24.07 -9.01
CA GLU A 79 -3.02 24.61 -8.31
C GLU A 79 -2.33 23.48 -7.55
N ALA A 80 -3.09 22.67 -6.81
CA ALA A 80 -2.60 21.49 -6.13
C ALA A 80 -1.98 20.45 -7.08
N GLN A 81 -2.54 20.25 -8.28
CA GLN A 81 -1.94 19.40 -9.31
C GLN A 81 -0.54 19.89 -9.76
N GLN A 82 -0.31 21.20 -9.77
CA GLN A 82 0.99 21.78 -10.14
C GLN A 82 2.01 21.71 -9.01
N ASP A 83 1.56 21.70 -7.77
CA ASP A 83 2.42 21.62 -6.59
C ASP A 83 2.98 20.22 -6.36
N VAL A 84 2.21 19.16 -6.70
CA VAL A 84 2.65 17.77 -6.54
C VAL A 84 4.02 17.50 -7.20
N PRO A 85 4.26 17.78 -8.49
CA PRO A 85 5.57 17.54 -9.10
C PRO A 85 6.65 18.54 -8.68
N ARG A 86 6.30 19.60 -7.95
CA ARG A 86 7.21 20.72 -7.61
C ARG A 86 7.72 20.67 -6.18
N PHE A 87 6.91 20.17 -5.26
CA PHE A 87 7.19 20.18 -3.81
C PHE A 87 7.10 18.78 -3.15
N LEU A 88 6.65 17.77 -3.90
CA LEU A 88 6.55 16.35 -3.51
C LEU A 88 7.16 15.47 -4.62
#